data_AF-W4GT12-F1
#
_entry.id   AF-W4GT12-F1
#
_cell.length_a   1.000
_cell.length_b   1.000
_cell.length_c   1.000
_cell.angle_alpha   90.00
_cell.angle_beta   90.00
_cell.angle_gamma   90.00
#
_symmetry.space_group_name_H-M   'P 1'
#
loop_
_entity.id
_entity.type
_entity.pdbx_description
1 polymer ?
#
loop_
_entity_poly.entity_id
_entity_poly.type
_entity_poly.pdbx_seq_one_letter_code
_entity_poly.pdbx_strand_id
1 'polypeptide(L)'
;MRVAQLKAPTNDAWHSDPGGFDSGDLGSVSVFVQMHRMNDPRERKIKLVMKPWACVKDMKDRLQAMFGIPTAAQQLYYKGTELANPRNLVQCGLYADKVVVDLVLSANGRQNRANMFTIHPYGNHVFPRSIMKAAHLAMQGLALGFTPELAMDGTGGTYFLKDPAQRKIVCFKPQNEEPFGPCNPRGFVGSLGEAGFRKGVLSGEACEREVAAFLLDKDHFASVPATTLAEIKHPAFKNSDSGNVVYKMGSLQEFVRHDDVASDLSPSLFTPHQVHKIVLLDMRLVNTDRNDGNLLVRRRRLPDGKAEHELIPIDHGYSIPDTIEIAWCDWCWYNWPQLKVPLSDVDRQYILNLNVELEIQNVLTHVPLRPACRRNLRVAGLLVEKGVRRRVLLYDLARIMCRDDMDTPSTLENLVHVAMTHALELHPVPPPIVVDQVYPSTLPSTTTSTTSYVGSSCVAI
;
A
#
# COMPACT_ATOMS: atom_id res chain seq x y z
N MET A 1 -12.62 60.51 -0.61
CA MET A 1 -13.24 60.10 0.66
C MET A 1 -12.79 58.69 0.98
N ARG A 2 -12.41 58.44 2.23
CA ARG A 2 -11.66 57.27 2.71
C ARG A 2 -12.50 55.99 2.72
N VAL A 3 -11.79 54.89 2.48
CA VAL A 3 -12.20 53.48 2.58
C VAL A 3 -12.58 53.16 4.04
N ALA A 4 -13.77 52.58 4.24
CA ALA A 4 -14.21 52.08 5.54
C ALA A 4 -13.78 50.62 5.71
N GLN A 5 -12.96 50.38 6.73
CA GLN A 5 -12.57 49.06 7.24
C GLN A 5 -13.73 48.42 7.99
N LEU A 6 -14.09 47.19 7.64
CA LEU A 6 -14.87 46.31 8.49
C LEU A 6 -13.92 45.29 9.14
N LYS A 7 -13.75 45.43 10.46
CA LYS A 7 -13.02 44.52 11.34
C LYS A 7 -13.79 43.22 11.52
N ALA A 8 -13.12 42.09 11.38
CA ALA A 8 -13.59 40.80 11.91
C ALA A 8 -13.15 40.66 13.39
N PRO A 9 -13.93 39.99 14.24
CA PRO A 9 -13.64 39.88 15.67
C PRO A 9 -12.50 38.89 15.93
N THR A 10 -11.57 39.33 16.77
CA THR A 10 -10.56 38.50 17.44
C THR A 10 -11.23 37.75 18.59
N ASN A 11 -11.08 36.42 18.62
CA ASN A 11 -11.07 35.71 19.89
C ASN A 11 -10.10 34.53 19.81
N ASP A 12 -9.20 34.53 20.79
CA ASP A 12 -8.08 33.63 20.99
C ASP A 12 -8.48 32.22 21.45
N ALA A 13 -7.46 31.37 21.50
CA ALA A 13 -7.29 30.20 22.36
C ALA A 13 -7.60 28.82 21.73
N TRP A 14 -6.61 28.30 21.00
CA TRP A 14 -6.19 26.90 21.16
C TRP A 14 -4.66 26.85 21.19
N HIS A 15 -4.10 26.97 22.39
CA HIS A 15 -2.71 26.59 22.66
C HIS A 15 -2.66 25.10 23.00
N SER A 16 -1.82 24.37 22.28
CA SER A 16 -1.21 23.12 22.75
C SER A 16 0.23 23.15 22.26
N ASP A 17 1.01 24.00 22.90
CA ASP A 17 2.45 24.12 22.69
C ASP A 17 3.14 23.33 23.81
N PRO A 18 3.83 22.21 23.53
CA PRO A 18 4.70 21.59 24.50
C PRO A 18 6.10 22.19 24.32
N GLY A 19 6.39 23.22 25.10
CA GLY A 19 7.74 23.55 25.58
C GLY A 19 8.81 23.90 24.54
N GLY A 20 9.14 25.20 24.48
CA GLY A 20 10.54 25.62 24.42
C GLY A 20 11.15 25.79 23.03
N PHE A 21 10.47 26.44 22.09
CA PHE A 21 11.14 27.12 20.98
C PHE A 21 10.48 28.49 20.76
N ASP A 22 11.30 29.53 20.80
CA ASP A 22 10.90 30.92 20.63
C ASP A 22 10.16 31.08 19.29
N SER A 23 8.86 31.42 19.36
CA SER A 23 7.90 31.30 18.25
C SER A 23 7.94 32.45 17.25
N GLY A 24 9.05 33.21 17.22
CA GLY A 24 9.27 34.35 16.34
C GLY A 24 9.84 34.01 14.95
N ASP A 25 10.66 32.96 14.80
CA ASP A 25 11.57 32.84 13.65
C ASP A 25 11.59 31.49 12.91
N LEU A 26 10.67 30.57 13.19
CA LEU A 26 10.56 29.36 12.36
C LEU A 26 9.84 29.70 11.05
N GLY A 27 10.66 29.98 10.05
CA GLY A 27 10.29 30.37 8.69
C GLY A 27 9.19 29.51 8.08
N SER A 28 8.31 30.15 7.31
CA SER A 28 7.27 29.45 6.57
C SER A 28 7.87 28.72 5.36
N VAL A 29 7.34 27.54 5.02
CA VAL A 29 7.71 26.82 3.81
C VAL A 29 6.77 27.21 2.68
N SER A 30 7.33 27.53 1.50
CA SER A 30 6.54 27.68 0.28
C SER A 30 6.39 26.33 -0.41
N VAL A 31 5.18 25.77 -0.38
CA VAL A 31 4.78 24.60 -1.14
C VAL A 31 4.03 25.05 -2.39
N PHE A 32 4.38 24.51 -3.55
CA PHE A 32 3.74 24.79 -4.82
C PHE A 32 2.84 23.62 -5.19
N VAL A 33 1.53 23.81 -5.16
CA VAL A 33 0.56 22.78 -5.52
C VAL A 33 0.29 22.83 -7.01
N GLN A 34 0.59 21.75 -7.72
CA GLN A 34 0.33 21.58 -9.15
C GLN A 34 -0.93 20.72 -9.34
N MET A 35 -1.94 21.25 -10.01
CA MET A 35 -3.17 20.49 -10.30
C MET A 35 -3.05 19.79 -11.66
N HIS A 36 -2.94 18.46 -11.67
CA HIS A 36 -3.00 17.70 -12.91
C HIS A 36 -4.47 17.40 -13.25
N ARG A 37 -4.94 17.83 -14.44
CA ARG A 37 -6.27 17.56 -15.05
C ARG A 37 -7.40 18.58 -14.88
N MET A 38 -7.11 19.87 -14.69
CA MET A 38 -7.88 20.85 -15.46
C MET A 38 -7.09 21.12 -16.74
N ASN A 39 -7.75 21.31 -17.89
CA ASN A 39 -7.13 21.78 -19.12
C ASN A 39 -6.57 23.21 -18.92
N ASP A 40 -5.61 23.40 -18.01
CA ASP A 40 -4.87 24.63 -17.87
C ASP A 40 -3.61 24.51 -18.73
N PRO A 41 -3.57 25.14 -19.92
CA PRO A 41 -2.39 25.12 -20.79
C PRO A 41 -1.17 25.84 -20.17
N ARG A 42 -1.28 26.36 -18.94
CA ARG A 42 -0.23 27.15 -18.28
C ARG A 42 0.42 26.46 -17.07
N GLU A 43 0.04 25.23 -16.72
CA GLU A 43 0.58 24.47 -15.56
C GLU A 43 0.71 25.32 -14.29
N ARG A 44 -0.33 26.12 -13.96
CA ARG A 44 -0.21 27.08 -12.85
C ARG A 44 0.00 26.35 -11.53
N LYS A 45 1.12 26.67 -10.88
CA LYS A 45 1.46 26.20 -9.54
C LYS A 45 0.92 27.17 -8.50
N ILE A 46 0.12 26.66 -7.57
CA ILE A 46 -0.48 27.44 -6.48
C ILE A 46 0.51 27.49 -5.32
N LYS A 47 0.98 28.69 -4.96
CA LYS A 47 1.89 28.85 -3.81
C LYS A 47 1.11 28.84 -2.50
N LEU A 48 1.33 27.83 -1.67
CA LEU A 48 0.90 27.75 -0.28
C LEU A 48 2.08 28.08 0.63
N VAL A 49 1.88 29.02 1.55
CA VAL A 49 2.87 29.36 2.58
C VAL A 49 2.39 28.79 3.91
N MET A 50 3.03 27.72 4.38
CA MET A 50 2.59 26.95 5.54
C MET A 50 3.71 26.80 6.57
N LYS A 51 3.36 26.54 7.83
CA LYS A 51 4.35 26.23 8.86
C LYS A 51 4.90 24.81 8.66
N PRO A 52 6.19 24.54 8.94
CA PRO A 52 6.78 23.20 8.78
C PRO A 52 6.06 22.08 9.54
N TRP A 53 5.46 22.40 10.69
CA TRP A 53 4.69 21.46 11.51
C TRP A 53 3.22 21.33 11.10
N ALA A 54 2.75 22.07 10.09
CA ALA A 54 1.40 21.89 9.58
C ALA A 54 1.23 20.48 9.02
N CYS A 55 0.08 19.87 9.24
CA CYS A 55 -0.22 18.55 8.73
C CYS A 55 -0.74 18.61 7.28
N VAL A 56 -0.69 17.48 6.59
CA VAL A 56 -1.26 17.36 5.24
C VAL A 56 -2.75 17.67 5.25
N LYS A 57 -3.47 17.37 6.35
CA LYS A 57 -4.85 17.81 6.52
C LYS A 57 -4.99 19.33 6.47
N ASP A 58 -4.10 20.09 7.13
CA ASP A 58 -4.14 21.57 7.07
C ASP A 58 -3.91 22.08 5.64
N MET A 59 -3.06 21.40 4.87
CA MET A 59 -2.85 21.72 3.45
C MET A 59 -4.14 21.49 2.65
N LYS A 60 -4.80 20.35 2.87
CA LYS A 60 -6.07 20.01 2.22
C LYS A 60 -7.20 20.97 2.63
N ASP A 61 -7.28 21.35 3.91
CA ASP A 61 -8.27 22.30 4.42
C ASP A 61 -8.08 23.68 3.78
N ARG A 62 -6.83 24.14 3.60
CA ARG A 62 -6.54 25.38 2.85
C ARG A 62 -6.93 25.29 1.39
N LEU A 63 -6.60 24.18 0.72
CA LEU A 63 -7.01 23.95 -0.66
C LEU A 63 -8.54 23.89 -0.80
N GLN A 64 -9.24 23.31 0.19
CA GLN A 64 -10.71 23.32 0.24
C GLN A 64 -11.25 24.75 0.38
N ALA A 65 -10.67 25.56 1.26
CA ALA A 65 -11.07 26.95 1.42
C ALA A 65 -10.84 27.79 0.15
N MET A 66 -9.75 27.53 -0.58
CA MET A 66 -9.41 28.26 -1.81
C MET A 66 -10.25 27.84 -3.03
N PHE A 67 -10.57 26.56 -3.16
CA PHE A 67 -11.14 26.01 -4.40
C PHE A 67 -12.52 25.36 -4.22
N GLY A 68 -13.03 25.26 -2.99
CA GLY A 68 -14.28 24.57 -2.69
C GLY A 68 -14.21 23.05 -2.90
N ILE A 69 -13.02 22.47 -3.09
CA ILE A 69 -12.82 21.03 -3.28
C ILE A 69 -12.82 20.36 -1.89
N PRO A 70 -13.74 19.44 -1.57
CA PRO A 70 -13.74 18.76 -0.28
C PRO A 70 -12.41 18.07 0.01
N THR A 71 -11.88 18.16 1.24
CA THR A 71 -10.61 17.51 1.63
C THR A 71 -10.55 16.02 1.32
N ALA A 72 -11.69 15.30 1.47
CA ALA A 72 -11.82 13.90 1.12
C ALA A 72 -11.61 13.60 -0.38
N ALA A 73 -11.74 14.61 -1.24
CA ALA A 73 -11.53 14.48 -2.67
C ALA A 73 -10.13 14.90 -3.13
N GLN A 74 -9.27 15.34 -2.22
CA GLN A 74 -7.93 15.81 -2.53
C GLN A 74 -6.91 14.71 -2.24
N GLN A 75 -6.19 14.29 -3.27
CA GLN A 75 -5.02 13.41 -3.17
C GLN A 75 -3.79 14.25 -3.47
N LEU A 76 -2.87 14.34 -2.52
CA LEU A 76 -1.66 15.14 -2.64
C LEU A 76 -0.47 14.20 -2.77
N TYR A 77 0.35 14.37 -3.80
CA TYR A 77 1.53 13.55 -4.04
C TYR A 77 2.80 14.39 -4.00
N TYR A 78 3.87 13.83 -3.43
CA TYR A 78 5.21 14.41 -3.51
C TYR A 78 6.19 13.33 -3.94
N LYS A 79 6.92 13.57 -5.04
CA LYS A 79 7.85 12.59 -5.63
C LYS A 79 7.19 11.21 -5.85
N GLY A 80 5.95 11.20 -6.31
CA GLY A 80 5.17 9.98 -6.57
C GLY A 80 4.57 9.30 -5.33
N THR A 81 4.84 9.79 -4.11
CA THR A 81 4.26 9.24 -2.88
C THR A 81 3.07 10.06 -2.42
N GLU A 82 1.92 9.42 -2.14
CA GLU A 82 0.77 10.11 -1.57
C GLU A 82 1.06 10.58 -0.14
N LEU A 83 0.63 11.80 0.17
CA LEU A 83 0.78 12.44 1.47
C LEU A 83 -0.40 12.09 2.39
N ALA A 84 -0.09 11.45 3.52
CA ALA A 84 -1.08 11.05 4.52
C ALA A 84 -1.48 12.21 5.45
N ASN A 85 -2.78 12.37 5.71
CA ASN A 85 -3.36 13.45 6.52
C ASN A 85 -2.66 13.74 7.86
N PRO A 86 -2.27 12.74 8.69
CA PRO A 86 -1.68 12.99 10.00
C PRO A 86 -0.22 13.45 9.95
N ARG A 87 0.47 13.25 8.82
CA ARG A 87 1.89 13.60 8.71
C ARG A 87 2.05 15.11 8.54
N ASN A 88 3.07 15.67 9.20
CA ASN A 88 3.45 17.06 9.00
C ASN A 88 4.36 17.27 7.78
N LEU A 89 4.52 18.52 7.34
CA LEU A 89 5.29 18.84 6.13
C LEU A 89 6.75 18.36 6.23
N VAL A 90 7.38 18.48 7.40
CA VAL A 90 8.74 17.98 7.64
C VAL A 90 8.82 16.46 7.48
N GLN A 91 7.89 15.71 8.08
CA GLN A 91 7.79 14.26 7.97
C GLN A 91 7.53 13.80 6.53
N CYS A 92 6.90 14.64 5.71
CA CYS A 92 6.68 14.40 4.29
C CYS A 92 7.88 14.80 3.41
N GLY A 93 8.96 15.34 4.00
CA GLY A 93 10.12 15.83 3.25
C GLY A 93 9.88 17.15 2.51
N LEU A 94 8.87 17.93 2.95
CA LEU A 94 8.46 19.21 2.40
C LEU A 94 9.03 20.37 3.24
N TYR A 95 10.36 20.45 3.34
CA TYR A 95 11.07 21.47 4.13
C TYR A 95 11.91 22.45 3.29
N ALA A 96 12.08 22.16 2.00
CA ALA A 96 12.80 23.03 1.07
C ALA A 96 11.86 24.09 0.46
N ASP A 97 12.40 25.27 0.15
CA ASP A 97 11.66 26.30 -0.59
C ASP A 97 11.46 25.84 -2.04
N LYS A 98 10.28 26.09 -2.62
CA LYS A 98 9.88 25.70 -3.99
C LYS A 98 9.59 24.21 -4.22
N VAL A 99 9.24 23.46 -3.18
CA VAL A 99 8.76 22.09 -3.34
C VAL A 99 7.44 22.05 -4.10
N VAL A 100 7.33 21.15 -5.09
CA VAL A 100 6.10 20.93 -5.86
C VAL A 100 5.36 19.70 -5.32
N VAL A 101 4.08 19.87 -5.03
CA VAL A 101 3.15 18.82 -4.60
C VAL A 101 2.06 18.71 -5.64
N ASP A 102 1.78 17.51 -6.13
CA ASP A 102 0.76 17.27 -7.14
C ASP A 102 -0.59 17.06 -6.45
N LEU A 103 -1.58 17.88 -6.79
CA LEU A 103 -2.97 17.69 -6.40
C LEU A 103 -3.71 16.95 -7.51
N VAL A 104 -4.14 15.73 -7.18
CA VAL A 104 -5.05 14.91 -8.00
C VAL A 104 -6.42 14.90 -7.33
N LEU A 105 -7.46 15.13 -8.13
CA LEU A 105 -8.84 15.06 -7.67
C LEU A 105 -9.35 13.62 -7.73
N SER A 106 -9.69 13.06 -6.57
CA SER A 106 -10.51 11.84 -6.50
C SER A 106 -11.82 12.08 -7.23
N ALA A 107 -12.35 11.04 -7.88
CA ALA A 107 -13.63 11.09 -8.57
C ALA A 107 -14.79 11.52 -7.65
N ASN A 108 -14.68 11.35 -6.33
CA ASN A 108 -15.65 11.85 -5.34
C ASN A 108 -15.76 13.39 -5.28
N GLY A 109 -14.72 14.13 -5.68
CA GLY A 109 -14.73 15.61 -5.71
C GLY A 109 -15.38 16.21 -6.95
N ARG A 110 -15.67 15.38 -7.96
CA ARG A 110 -16.40 15.79 -9.15
C ARG A 110 -17.87 15.88 -8.74
N GLN A 111 -18.42 17.08 -8.60
CA GLN A 111 -19.81 17.30 -8.18
C GLN A 111 -20.89 16.72 -9.13
N ASN A 112 -20.50 15.94 -10.13
CA ASN A 112 -21.43 15.34 -11.08
C ASN A 112 -22.00 14.03 -10.50
N ARG A 113 -23.17 14.13 -9.86
CA ARG A 113 -23.94 13.00 -9.32
C ARG A 113 -24.36 11.96 -10.38
N ALA A 114 -24.21 12.26 -11.68
CA ALA A 114 -24.76 11.48 -12.78
C ALA A 114 -23.94 10.25 -13.23
N ASN A 115 -22.70 10.09 -12.78
CA ASN A 115 -21.78 9.07 -13.34
C ASN A 115 -21.61 7.84 -12.44
N MET A 116 -22.70 7.11 -12.15
CA MET A 116 -22.67 5.84 -11.37
C MET A 116 -22.02 4.66 -12.11
N PHE A 117 -21.67 4.83 -13.38
CA PHE A 117 -21.20 3.74 -14.25
C PHE A 117 -19.76 3.93 -14.71
N THR A 118 -19.02 4.88 -14.15
CA THR A 118 -17.68 5.22 -14.64
C THR A 118 -16.58 4.58 -13.80
N ILE A 119 -15.59 4.03 -14.50
CA ILE A 119 -14.37 3.46 -13.94
C ILE A 119 -13.24 4.43 -14.25
N HIS A 120 -12.59 4.96 -13.24
CA HIS A 120 -11.51 5.94 -13.39
C HIS A 120 -10.17 5.36 -12.95
N PRO A 121 -9.05 5.71 -13.60
CA PRO A 121 -7.74 5.47 -13.00
C PRO A 121 -7.62 6.29 -11.71
N TYR A 122 -7.07 5.66 -10.67
CA TYR A 122 -6.76 6.32 -9.40
C TYR A 122 -5.43 7.08 -9.49
N GLY A 123 -5.35 8.28 -8.92
CA GLY A 123 -4.10 9.04 -8.85
C GLY A 123 -3.43 9.27 -10.23
N ASN A 124 -2.14 8.97 -10.30
CA ASN A 124 -1.30 9.04 -11.50
C ASN A 124 -1.32 7.75 -12.34
N HIS A 125 -2.10 6.73 -11.96
CA HIS A 125 -2.13 5.46 -12.69
C HIS A 125 -2.71 5.63 -14.09
N VAL A 126 -2.24 4.78 -15.00
CA VAL A 126 -2.73 4.67 -16.37
C VAL A 126 -3.20 3.24 -16.58
N PHE A 127 -4.35 3.07 -17.22
CA PHE A 127 -4.85 1.74 -17.53
C PHE A 127 -3.97 1.06 -18.58
N PRO A 128 -3.43 -0.15 -18.31
CA PRO A 128 -2.88 -1.00 -19.35
C PRO A 128 -3.88 -1.19 -20.49
N ARG A 129 -3.40 -1.43 -21.71
CA ARG A 129 -4.27 -1.53 -22.90
C ARG A 129 -5.40 -2.57 -22.73
N SER A 130 -5.13 -3.70 -22.10
CA SER A 130 -6.16 -4.72 -21.83
C SER A 130 -7.20 -4.22 -20.82
N ILE A 131 -6.75 -3.64 -19.69
CA ILE A 131 -7.63 -3.01 -18.70
C ILE A 131 -8.45 -1.86 -19.28
N MET A 132 -7.89 -1.02 -20.16
CA MET A 132 -8.64 0.07 -20.78
C MET A 132 -9.82 -0.46 -21.59
N LYS A 133 -9.59 -1.50 -22.40
CA LYS A 133 -10.65 -2.18 -23.18
C LYS A 133 -11.66 -2.84 -22.26
N ALA A 134 -11.19 -3.56 -21.25
CA ALA A 134 -12.05 -4.27 -20.30
C ALA A 134 -12.88 -3.28 -19.47
N ALA A 135 -12.28 -2.23 -18.91
CA ALA A 135 -12.99 -1.17 -18.20
C ALA A 135 -14.06 -0.51 -19.07
N HIS A 136 -13.80 -0.26 -20.36
CA HIS A 136 -14.81 0.26 -21.27
C HIS A 136 -16.01 -0.68 -21.41
N LEU A 137 -15.77 -1.98 -21.60
CA LEU A 137 -16.83 -2.99 -21.66
C LEU A 137 -17.58 -3.13 -20.32
N ALA A 138 -16.87 -3.01 -19.19
CA ALA A 138 -17.48 -3.04 -17.86
C ALA A 138 -18.40 -1.84 -17.65
N MET A 139 -17.99 -0.64 -18.07
CA MET A 139 -18.84 0.55 -18.02
C MET A 139 -20.12 0.39 -18.87
N GLN A 140 -20.02 -0.26 -20.03
CA GLN A 140 -21.21 -0.61 -20.84
C GLN A 140 -22.11 -1.62 -20.13
N GLY A 141 -21.56 -2.66 -19.51
CA GLY A 141 -22.32 -3.63 -18.72
C GLY A 141 -23.03 -2.98 -17.52
N LEU A 142 -22.34 -2.09 -16.80
CA LEU A 142 -22.92 -1.29 -15.72
C LEU A 142 -24.07 -0.40 -16.22
N ALA A 143 -23.92 0.24 -17.39
CA ALA A 143 -24.97 1.07 -18.01
C ALA A 143 -26.20 0.26 -18.46
N LEU A 144 -26.02 -1.04 -18.75
CA LEU A 144 -27.11 -1.99 -19.00
C LEU A 144 -27.77 -2.52 -17.71
N GLY A 145 -27.33 -2.06 -16.54
CA GLY A 145 -27.88 -2.45 -15.24
C GLY A 145 -27.25 -3.71 -14.65
N PHE A 146 -26.18 -4.25 -15.23
CA PHE A 146 -25.46 -5.37 -14.62
C PHE A 146 -24.73 -4.88 -13.39
N THR A 147 -24.97 -5.54 -12.25
CA THR A 147 -24.33 -5.18 -10.99
C THR A 147 -22.96 -5.86 -10.86
N PRO A 148 -21.98 -5.21 -10.22
CA PRO A 148 -20.77 -5.89 -9.75
C PRO A 148 -21.15 -7.08 -8.87
N GLU A 149 -20.65 -8.25 -9.24
CA GLU A 149 -20.94 -9.51 -8.56
C GLU A 149 -19.86 -9.78 -7.51
N LEU A 150 -20.22 -9.77 -6.23
CA LEU A 150 -19.32 -10.20 -5.16
C LEU A 150 -18.97 -11.68 -5.36
N ALA A 151 -17.67 -11.99 -5.49
CA ALA A 151 -17.16 -13.36 -5.54
C ALA A 151 -17.66 -14.14 -4.33
N MET A 152 -17.91 -15.45 -4.44
CA MET A 152 -18.45 -16.22 -3.30
C MET A 152 -17.43 -16.42 -2.19
N ASP A 153 -16.18 -16.71 -2.58
CA ASP A 153 -15.07 -17.03 -1.68
C ASP A 153 -14.23 -15.80 -1.33
N GLY A 154 -13.34 -15.97 -0.35
CA GLY A 154 -12.41 -14.94 0.12
C GLY A 154 -12.90 -14.18 1.35
N THR A 155 -12.00 -13.36 1.90
CA THR A 155 -12.18 -12.68 3.20
C THR A 155 -12.48 -11.19 3.08
N GLY A 156 -12.39 -10.62 1.87
CA GLY A 156 -12.65 -9.21 1.57
C GLY A 156 -13.68 -9.01 0.46
N GLY A 157 -13.81 -7.76 0.02
CA GLY A 157 -14.60 -7.39 -1.14
C GLY A 157 -13.86 -7.67 -2.45
N THR A 158 -14.32 -8.68 -3.19
CA THR A 158 -13.81 -9.01 -4.53
C THR A 158 -14.99 -9.02 -5.49
N TYR A 159 -15.03 -8.08 -6.44
CA TYR A 159 -16.19 -7.89 -7.31
C TYR A 159 -15.86 -8.15 -8.77
N PHE A 160 -16.62 -9.02 -9.42
CA PHE A 160 -16.54 -9.23 -10.87
C PHE A 160 -17.45 -8.24 -11.61
N LEU A 161 -16.88 -7.50 -12.55
CA LEU A 161 -17.64 -6.68 -13.49
C LEU A 161 -17.75 -7.41 -14.82
N LYS A 162 -18.89 -7.21 -15.49
CA LYS A 162 -19.29 -7.95 -16.69
C LYS A 162 -19.36 -7.05 -17.91
N ASP A 163 -19.08 -7.63 -19.08
CA ASP A 163 -19.33 -6.99 -20.36
C ASP A 163 -20.83 -7.03 -20.75
N PRO A 164 -21.26 -6.41 -21.87
CA PRO A 164 -22.65 -6.51 -22.36
C PRO A 164 -23.13 -7.94 -22.65
N ALA A 165 -22.22 -8.89 -22.84
CA ALA A 165 -22.53 -10.31 -23.02
C ALA A 165 -22.56 -11.08 -21.68
N GLN A 166 -22.58 -10.37 -20.55
CA GLN A 166 -22.57 -10.91 -19.18
C GLN A 166 -21.32 -11.72 -18.80
N ARG A 167 -20.23 -11.60 -19.57
CA ARG A 167 -18.98 -12.32 -19.31
C ARG A 167 -18.15 -11.51 -18.33
N LYS A 168 -17.60 -12.16 -17.31
CA LYS A 168 -16.64 -11.55 -16.37
C LYS A 168 -15.40 -11.08 -17.13
N ILE A 169 -14.98 -9.84 -16.91
CA ILE A 169 -13.89 -9.19 -17.66
C ILE A 169 -12.87 -8.48 -16.78
N VAL A 170 -13.26 -8.02 -15.60
CA VAL A 170 -12.34 -7.47 -14.59
C VAL A 170 -12.80 -7.86 -13.19
N CYS A 171 -11.84 -7.95 -12.28
CA CYS A 171 -12.02 -8.12 -10.86
C CYS A 171 -11.59 -6.84 -10.15
N PHE A 172 -12.47 -6.28 -9.33
CA PHE A 172 -12.20 -5.08 -8.54
C PHE A 172 -12.18 -5.42 -7.05
N LYS A 173 -11.08 -5.08 -6.36
CA LYS A 173 -10.91 -5.28 -4.91
C LYS A 173 -10.77 -3.93 -4.21
N PRO A 174 -11.84 -3.38 -3.61
CA PRO A 174 -11.78 -2.06 -2.97
C PRO A 174 -10.94 -2.09 -1.68
N GLN A 175 -10.07 -1.10 -1.51
CA GLN A 175 -9.15 -0.98 -0.36
C GLN A 175 -9.88 -1.02 0.99
N ASN A 176 -10.98 -0.29 1.11
CA ASN A 176 -11.73 -0.22 2.36
C ASN A 176 -12.60 -1.46 2.65
N GLU A 177 -12.63 -2.41 1.71
CA GLU A 177 -13.32 -3.70 1.85
C GLU A 177 -12.36 -4.88 2.05
N GLU A 178 -11.06 -4.62 2.15
CA GLU A 178 -10.07 -5.61 2.57
C GLU A 178 -10.43 -6.18 3.95
N PRO A 179 -9.91 -7.36 4.32
CA PRO A 179 -9.97 -7.83 5.70
C PRO A 179 -9.50 -6.77 6.68
N PHE A 180 -10.27 -6.57 7.74
CA PHE A 180 -10.06 -5.52 8.75
C PHE A 180 -10.15 -4.09 8.19
N GLY A 181 -10.73 -3.93 7.00
CA GLY A 181 -11.16 -2.65 6.48
C GLY A 181 -12.51 -2.20 7.08
N PRO A 182 -12.80 -0.89 7.10
CA PRO A 182 -14.01 -0.34 7.72
C PRO A 182 -15.31 -0.70 6.98
N CYS A 183 -15.20 -1.21 5.76
CA CYS A 183 -16.34 -1.60 4.92
C CYS A 183 -16.23 -3.04 4.45
N ASN A 184 -15.57 -3.93 5.21
CA ASN A 184 -15.46 -5.33 4.84
C ASN A 184 -16.85 -6.01 4.71
N PRO A 185 -17.18 -6.65 3.57
CA PRO A 185 -18.48 -7.29 3.33
C PRO A 185 -18.63 -8.66 4.00
N ARG A 186 -17.57 -9.21 4.58
CA ARG A 186 -17.50 -10.57 5.15
C ARG A 186 -17.56 -10.60 6.67
N GLY A 187 -17.73 -9.45 7.31
CA GLY A 187 -17.80 -9.33 8.77
C GLY A 187 -16.46 -9.15 9.47
N PHE A 188 -15.34 -9.21 8.73
CA PHE A 188 -14.01 -8.86 9.25
C PHE A 188 -13.81 -7.34 9.23
N VAL A 189 -14.65 -6.61 9.96
CA VAL A 189 -14.63 -5.14 9.99
C VAL A 189 -13.57 -4.67 10.98
N GLY A 190 -12.77 -3.68 10.57
CA GLY A 190 -11.73 -3.06 11.39
C GLY A 190 -11.37 -1.67 10.89
N SER A 191 -10.19 -1.17 11.25
CA SER A 191 -9.66 0.09 10.75
C SER A 191 -8.55 -0.13 9.72
N LEU A 192 -8.41 0.79 8.76
CA LEU A 192 -7.26 0.78 7.86
C LEU A 192 -5.95 0.96 8.65
N GLY A 193 -4.90 0.22 8.24
CA GLY A 193 -3.60 0.23 8.91
C GLY A 193 -3.48 -0.77 10.06
N GLU A 194 -4.49 -1.62 10.30
CA GLU A 194 -4.43 -2.70 11.28
C GLU A 194 -3.74 -3.94 10.71
N ALA A 195 -3.23 -4.81 11.57
CA ALA A 195 -2.62 -6.07 11.12
C ALA A 195 -3.66 -6.98 10.47
N GLY A 196 -3.36 -7.50 9.28
CA GLY A 196 -4.20 -8.46 8.58
C GLY A 196 -4.08 -9.90 9.09
N PHE A 197 -4.66 -10.85 8.35
CA PHE A 197 -4.52 -12.28 8.65
C PHE A 197 -3.07 -12.77 8.55
N ARG A 198 -2.30 -12.18 7.64
CA ARG A 198 -0.87 -12.41 7.49
C ARG A 198 -0.12 -11.23 8.11
N LYS A 199 0.86 -11.53 8.96
CA LYS A 199 1.72 -10.50 9.53
C LYS A 199 2.47 -9.76 8.42
N GLY A 200 2.69 -8.48 8.68
CA GLY A 200 3.52 -7.62 7.86
C GLY A 200 2.88 -6.99 6.62
N VAL A 201 1.61 -7.28 6.36
CA VAL A 201 0.75 -6.51 5.44
C VAL A 201 -0.41 -5.94 6.25
N LEU A 202 -0.58 -4.61 6.21
CA LEU A 202 -1.64 -3.93 6.93
C LEU A 202 -2.91 -3.84 6.08
N SER A 203 -4.07 -3.75 6.73
CA SER A 203 -5.35 -3.51 6.06
C SER A 203 -5.29 -2.22 5.25
N GLY A 204 -5.71 -2.29 3.99
CA GLY A 204 -5.60 -1.21 3.01
C GLY A 204 -4.31 -1.19 2.20
N GLU A 205 -3.35 -2.08 2.46
CA GLU A 205 -2.13 -2.22 1.65
C GLU A 205 -2.25 -3.28 0.54
N ALA A 206 -3.26 -4.15 0.56
CA ALA A 206 -3.29 -5.31 -0.33
C ALA A 206 -3.55 -4.92 -1.79
N CYS A 207 -4.44 -3.96 -2.06
CA CYS A 207 -4.73 -3.50 -3.42
C CYS A 207 -3.48 -2.96 -4.14
N GLU A 208 -2.59 -2.31 -3.42
CA GLU A 208 -1.31 -1.81 -3.92
C GLU A 208 -0.34 -2.94 -4.26
N ARG A 209 -0.41 -4.07 -3.54
CA ARG A 209 0.49 -5.21 -3.69
C ARG A 209 0.12 -6.04 -4.91
N GLU A 210 -1.16 -6.08 -5.25
CA GLU A 210 -1.64 -6.58 -6.54
C GLU A 210 -1.03 -5.83 -7.74
N VAL A 211 -0.93 -4.49 -7.62
CA VAL A 211 -0.28 -3.67 -8.66
C VAL A 211 1.24 -3.88 -8.66
N ALA A 212 1.87 -3.95 -7.49
CA ALA A 212 3.31 -4.21 -7.40
C ALA A 212 3.69 -5.56 -8.02
N ALA A 213 2.91 -6.62 -7.79
CA ALA A 213 3.12 -7.93 -8.40
C ALA A 213 3.07 -7.87 -9.93
N PHE A 214 2.09 -7.16 -10.50
CA PHE A 214 2.01 -6.93 -11.94
C PHE A 214 3.22 -6.16 -12.49
N LEU A 215 3.68 -5.12 -11.78
CA LEU A 215 4.84 -4.33 -12.21
C LEU A 215 6.16 -5.10 -12.12
N LEU A 216 6.29 -6.04 -11.17
CA LEU A 216 7.47 -6.88 -10.96
C LEU A 216 7.51 -8.12 -11.87
N ASP A 217 6.37 -8.46 -12.48
CA ASP A 217 6.28 -9.47 -13.54
C ASP A 217 6.69 -8.89 -14.90
N LYS A 218 7.99 -8.58 -15.03
CA LYS A 218 8.56 -8.00 -16.24
C LYS A 218 8.27 -8.89 -17.45
N ASP A 219 7.83 -8.26 -18.54
CA ASP A 219 7.51 -8.92 -19.82
C ASP A 219 6.42 -10.01 -19.70
N HIS A 220 5.62 -9.98 -18.62
CA HIS A 220 4.58 -10.97 -18.30
C HIS A 220 5.11 -12.41 -18.16
N PHE A 221 6.34 -12.57 -17.67
CA PHE A 221 7.01 -13.85 -17.56
C PHE A 221 6.25 -14.87 -16.70
N ALA A 222 5.82 -14.49 -15.49
CA ALA A 222 4.99 -15.31 -14.60
C ALA A 222 3.51 -15.33 -15.02
N SER A 223 3.11 -14.42 -15.91
CA SER A 223 1.76 -14.27 -16.44
C SER A 223 0.77 -13.66 -15.44
N VAL A 224 1.22 -12.75 -14.58
CA VAL A 224 0.33 -11.97 -13.71
C VAL A 224 -0.65 -11.17 -14.59
N PRO A 225 -1.98 -11.30 -14.38
CA PRO A 225 -2.94 -10.55 -15.17
C PRO A 225 -2.76 -9.05 -14.99
N ALA A 226 -3.08 -8.28 -16.04
CA ALA A 226 -2.93 -6.83 -16.01
C ALA A 226 -3.65 -6.24 -14.80
N THR A 227 -2.95 -5.46 -13.98
CA THR A 227 -3.48 -4.92 -12.74
C THR A 227 -3.09 -3.45 -12.58
N THR A 228 -4.03 -2.62 -12.14
CA THR A 228 -3.81 -1.19 -11.86
C THR A 228 -4.71 -0.73 -10.72
N LEU A 229 -4.47 0.47 -10.16
CA LEU A 229 -5.43 1.10 -9.25
C LEU A 229 -6.53 1.84 -10.03
N ALA A 230 -7.76 1.73 -9.54
CA ALA A 230 -8.93 2.38 -10.09
C ALA A 230 -9.85 2.90 -8.99
N GLU A 231 -10.70 3.87 -9.36
CA GLU A 231 -11.82 4.34 -8.56
C GLU A 231 -13.13 3.93 -9.25
N ILE A 232 -14.00 3.23 -8.52
CA ILE A 232 -15.32 2.80 -8.99
C ILE A 232 -16.37 3.14 -7.94
N LYS A 233 -17.50 3.68 -8.39
CA LYS A 233 -18.66 4.00 -7.54
C LYS A 233 -19.83 3.11 -7.92
N HIS A 234 -20.32 2.28 -7.00
CA HIS A 234 -21.51 1.48 -7.26
C HIS A 234 -22.26 1.11 -5.95
N PRO A 235 -23.61 1.09 -5.93
CA PRO A 235 -24.39 0.71 -4.74
C PRO A 235 -24.16 -0.72 -4.26
N ALA A 236 -23.79 -1.63 -5.17
CA ALA A 236 -23.51 -3.03 -4.85
C ALA A 236 -22.25 -3.24 -3.98
N PHE A 237 -21.36 -2.25 -3.91
CA PHE A 237 -20.23 -2.29 -2.99
C PHE A 237 -20.70 -2.07 -1.55
N LYS A 238 -19.95 -2.59 -0.57
CA LYS A 238 -20.28 -2.41 0.84
C LYS A 238 -20.02 -0.95 1.26
N ASN A 239 -21.01 -0.09 1.18
CA ASN A 239 -20.87 1.33 1.59
C ASN A 239 -21.01 1.46 3.12
N SER A 240 -20.56 2.60 3.67
CA SER A 240 -20.76 2.90 5.09
C SER A 240 -22.25 3.08 5.42
N ASP A 241 -22.59 2.95 6.70
CA ASP A 241 -23.98 3.03 7.19
C ASP A 241 -24.65 4.39 6.95
N SER A 242 -23.89 5.40 6.51
CA SER A 242 -24.41 6.69 6.05
C SER A 242 -25.30 6.61 4.80
N GLY A 243 -25.33 5.46 4.11
CA GLY A 243 -26.12 5.24 2.89
C GLY A 243 -25.58 5.95 1.65
N ASN A 244 -24.49 6.73 1.78
CA ASN A 244 -23.88 7.43 0.68
C ASN A 244 -23.04 6.48 -0.18
N VAL A 245 -23.41 6.37 -1.45
CA VAL A 245 -22.61 5.63 -2.44
C VAL A 245 -21.42 6.51 -2.85
N VAL A 246 -20.20 6.04 -2.59
CA VAL A 246 -18.96 6.76 -2.87
C VAL A 246 -18.11 6.02 -3.89
N TYR A 247 -17.23 6.73 -4.58
CA TYR A 247 -16.11 6.10 -5.27
C TYR A 247 -15.22 5.43 -4.24
N LYS A 248 -14.90 4.17 -4.50
CA LYS A 248 -13.93 3.39 -3.75
C LYS A 248 -12.69 3.23 -4.59
N MET A 249 -11.53 3.45 -3.97
CA MET A 249 -10.25 3.07 -4.57
C MET A 249 -10.01 1.58 -4.33
N GLY A 250 -9.41 0.92 -5.31
CA GLY A 250 -9.02 -0.48 -5.20
C GLY A 250 -8.19 -0.95 -6.38
N SER A 251 -7.74 -2.20 -6.33
CA SER A 251 -7.07 -2.84 -7.46
C SER A 251 -8.10 -3.31 -8.49
N LEU A 252 -7.81 -3.06 -9.76
CA LEU A 252 -8.58 -3.51 -10.91
C LEU A 252 -7.69 -4.44 -11.74
N GLN A 253 -8.01 -5.73 -11.70
CA GLN A 253 -7.28 -6.79 -12.37
C GLN A 253 -8.11 -7.37 -13.52
N GLU A 254 -7.45 -7.73 -14.62
CA GLU A 254 -8.08 -8.40 -15.75
C GLU A 254 -8.61 -9.77 -15.32
N PHE A 255 -9.87 -10.06 -15.67
CA PHE A 255 -10.43 -11.39 -15.41
C PHE A 255 -9.90 -12.39 -16.43
N VAL A 256 -9.25 -13.43 -15.93
CA VAL A 256 -8.68 -14.50 -16.74
C VAL A 256 -9.66 -15.66 -16.82
N ARG A 257 -10.14 -15.94 -18.04
CA ARG A 257 -10.80 -17.22 -18.31
C ARG A 257 -9.80 -18.36 -18.17
N HIS A 258 -10.17 -19.34 -17.37
CA HIS A 258 -9.40 -20.52 -17.02
C HIS A 258 -10.32 -21.74 -17.05
N ASP A 259 -9.71 -22.92 -17.13
CA ASP A 259 -10.42 -24.19 -17.23
C ASP A 259 -10.48 -24.89 -15.87
N ASP A 260 -9.45 -24.72 -15.05
CA ASP A 260 -9.34 -25.29 -13.69
C ASP A 260 -8.53 -24.35 -12.79
N VAL A 261 -8.43 -24.69 -11.50
CA VAL A 261 -7.40 -24.17 -10.58
C VAL A 261 -6.39 -25.27 -10.25
N ALA A 262 -5.19 -24.90 -9.76
CA ALA A 262 -4.15 -25.89 -9.52
C ALA A 262 -4.53 -26.92 -8.44
N SER A 263 -5.45 -26.58 -7.53
CA SER A 263 -5.99 -27.52 -6.52
C SER A 263 -6.75 -28.69 -7.14
N ASP A 264 -7.27 -28.54 -8.37
CA ASP A 264 -8.07 -29.57 -9.05
C ASP A 264 -7.20 -30.59 -9.80
N LEU A 265 -5.89 -30.34 -9.92
CA LEU A 265 -4.98 -31.07 -10.80
C LEU A 265 -3.75 -31.58 -10.05
N SER A 266 -3.18 -32.68 -10.55
CA SER A 266 -1.89 -33.16 -10.02
C SER A 266 -0.77 -32.19 -10.45
N PRO A 267 0.13 -31.80 -9.53
CA PRO A 267 1.30 -30.99 -9.87
C PRO A 267 2.18 -31.60 -10.98
N SER A 268 2.15 -32.92 -11.15
CA SER A 268 2.89 -33.62 -12.20
C SER A 268 2.47 -33.26 -13.64
N LEU A 269 1.28 -32.65 -13.80
CA LEU A 269 0.79 -32.18 -15.10
C LEU A 269 1.42 -30.85 -15.55
N PHE A 270 2.08 -30.13 -14.63
CA PHE A 270 2.69 -28.84 -14.92
C PHE A 270 4.15 -29.01 -15.36
N THR A 271 4.55 -28.31 -16.42
CA THR A 271 5.94 -28.33 -16.86
C THR A 271 6.83 -27.59 -15.87
N PRO A 272 8.14 -27.90 -15.79
CA PRO A 272 9.07 -27.15 -14.95
C PRO A 272 9.00 -25.64 -15.17
N HIS A 273 8.95 -25.19 -16.42
CA HIS A 273 8.84 -23.77 -16.77
C HIS A 273 7.59 -23.10 -16.14
N GLN A 274 6.42 -23.74 -16.26
CA GLN A 274 5.18 -23.19 -15.70
C GLN A 274 5.21 -23.07 -14.18
N VAL A 275 5.91 -23.97 -13.48
CA VAL A 275 6.08 -23.86 -12.02
C VAL A 275 7.18 -22.85 -11.67
N HIS A 276 8.33 -22.91 -12.34
CA HIS A 276 9.48 -22.05 -12.09
C HIS A 276 9.14 -20.56 -12.23
N LYS A 277 8.33 -20.17 -13.22
CA LYS A 277 7.93 -18.77 -13.38
C LYS A 277 7.13 -18.23 -12.19
N ILE A 278 6.28 -19.05 -11.57
CA ILE A 278 5.49 -18.72 -10.38
C ILE A 278 6.39 -18.62 -9.16
N VAL A 279 7.21 -19.66 -8.94
CA VAL A 279 8.15 -19.74 -7.81
C VAL A 279 9.07 -18.53 -7.79
N LEU A 280 9.67 -18.20 -8.94
CA LEU A 280 10.59 -17.08 -9.06
C LEU A 280 9.92 -15.74 -8.72
N LEU A 281 8.67 -15.52 -9.13
CA LEU A 281 7.93 -14.31 -8.78
C LEU A 281 7.56 -14.30 -7.30
N ASP A 282 6.96 -15.38 -6.77
CA ASP A 282 6.52 -15.46 -5.38
C ASP A 282 7.68 -15.31 -4.39
N MET A 283 8.84 -15.91 -4.68
CA MET A 283 10.05 -15.74 -3.88
C MET A 283 10.52 -14.28 -3.90
N ARG A 284 10.58 -13.64 -5.08
CA ARG A 284 10.98 -12.23 -5.19
C ARG A 284 10.02 -11.31 -4.44
N LEU A 285 8.71 -11.60 -4.51
CA LEU A 285 7.67 -10.84 -3.83
C LEU A 285 7.60 -11.11 -2.32
N VAL A 286 8.20 -12.20 -1.83
CA VAL A 286 7.98 -12.69 -0.46
C VAL A 286 6.47 -12.90 -0.24
N ASN A 287 5.83 -13.64 -1.16
CA ASN A 287 4.40 -13.93 -1.08
C ASN A 287 4.11 -14.79 0.16
N THR A 288 3.19 -14.37 1.02
CA THR A 288 2.85 -15.06 2.28
C THR A 288 1.54 -15.82 2.22
N ASP A 289 0.92 -15.93 1.04
CA ASP A 289 -0.39 -16.58 0.88
C ASP A 289 -0.56 -17.25 -0.50
N ARG A 290 0.48 -17.93 -1.00
CA ARG A 290 0.36 -18.71 -2.25
C ARG A 290 -0.21 -20.09 -1.98
N ASN A 291 -1.54 -20.19 -1.99
CA ASN A 291 -2.25 -21.46 -2.09
C ASN A 291 -2.47 -21.88 -3.56
N ASP A 292 -2.89 -23.13 -3.76
CA ASP A 292 -3.15 -23.74 -5.07
C ASP A 292 -4.44 -23.23 -5.73
N GLY A 293 -5.42 -22.77 -4.95
CA GLY A 293 -6.58 -22.02 -5.44
C GLY A 293 -6.22 -20.66 -6.08
N ASN A 294 -5.09 -20.07 -5.68
CA ASN A 294 -4.58 -18.81 -6.23
C ASN A 294 -3.79 -19.01 -7.55
N LEU A 295 -3.74 -20.22 -8.09
CA LEU A 295 -3.10 -20.54 -9.38
C LEU A 295 -4.15 -21.03 -10.37
N LEU A 296 -4.53 -20.16 -11.30
CA LEU A 296 -5.44 -20.54 -12.37
C LEU A 296 -4.72 -21.41 -13.40
N VAL A 297 -5.45 -22.36 -13.99
CA VAL A 297 -4.94 -23.25 -15.02
C VAL A 297 -5.72 -23.04 -16.31
N ARG A 298 -4.99 -22.75 -17.40
CA ARG A 298 -5.55 -22.72 -18.74
C ARG A 298 -4.99 -23.86 -19.58
N ARG A 299 -5.86 -24.68 -20.14
CA ARG A 299 -5.50 -25.79 -21.02
C ARG A 299 -5.33 -25.27 -22.44
N ARG A 300 -4.16 -25.49 -23.01
CA ARG A 300 -3.85 -25.17 -24.41
C ARG A 300 -3.59 -26.45 -25.17
N ARG A 301 -4.22 -26.63 -26.33
CA ARG A 301 -3.86 -27.71 -27.25
C ARG A 301 -2.70 -27.26 -28.12
N LEU A 302 -1.59 -27.97 -28.03
CA LEU A 302 -0.42 -27.77 -28.87
C LEU A 302 -0.68 -28.33 -30.28
N PRO A 303 0.08 -27.86 -31.29
CA PRO A 303 -0.06 -28.36 -32.67
C PRO A 303 0.14 -29.87 -32.82
N ASP A 304 0.89 -30.49 -31.91
CA ASP A 304 1.13 -31.95 -31.87
C ASP A 304 -0.01 -32.74 -31.18
N GLY A 305 -1.09 -32.05 -30.79
CA GLY A 305 -2.25 -32.64 -30.13
C GLY A 305 -2.13 -32.81 -28.62
N LYS A 306 -0.97 -32.52 -28.02
CA LYS A 306 -0.80 -32.58 -26.56
C LYS A 306 -1.48 -31.39 -25.88
N ALA A 307 -1.92 -31.62 -24.64
CA ALA A 307 -2.40 -30.54 -23.78
C ALA A 307 -1.24 -29.96 -22.96
N GLU A 308 -1.09 -28.66 -22.98
CA GLU A 308 -0.26 -27.89 -22.05
C GLU A 308 -1.16 -27.21 -21.02
N HIS A 309 -0.71 -27.19 -19.76
CA HIS A 309 -1.38 -26.50 -18.67
C HIS A 309 -0.59 -25.24 -18.34
N GLU A 310 -1.09 -24.08 -18.76
CA GLU A 310 -0.54 -22.77 -18.43
C GLU A 310 -0.97 -22.38 -17.01
N LEU A 311 -0.01 -22.04 -16.15
CA LEU A 311 -0.26 -21.50 -14.82
C LEU A 311 -0.34 -19.98 -14.85
N ILE A 312 -1.32 -19.40 -14.17
CA ILE A 312 -1.55 -17.96 -14.11
C ILE A 312 -1.76 -17.57 -12.63
N PRO A 313 -0.82 -16.84 -12.02
CA PRO A 313 -0.93 -16.46 -10.61
C PRO A 313 -1.88 -15.29 -10.46
N ILE A 314 -2.78 -15.39 -9.48
CA ILE A 314 -3.66 -14.30 -9.05
C ILE A 314 -3.50 -14.06 -7.55
N ASP A 315 -4.17 -13.02 -7.04
CA ASP A 315 -4.29 -12.76 -5.60
C ASP A 315 -2.95 -12.55 -4.87
N HIS A 316 -2.28 -11.44 -5.17
CA HIS A 316 -0.98 -11.06 -4.58
C HIS A 316 -1.13 -10.07 -3.42
N GLY A 317 -2.34 -9.92 -2.86
CA GLY A 317 -2.63 -8.95 -1.80
C GLY A 317 -1.77 -9.12 -0.55
N TYR A 318 -1.37 -10.36 -0.22
CA TYR A 318 -0.48 -10.69 0.89
C TYR A 318 0.96 -10.95 0.39
N SER A 319 1.55 -9.96 -0.27
CA SER A 319 2.94 -9.99 -0.69
C SER A 319 3.69 -8.73 -0.23
N ILE A 320 5.03 -8.75 -0.33
CA ILE A 320 5.92 -7.66 0.06
C ILE A 320 5.71 -7.21 1.53
N PRO A 321 5.72 -8.16 2.50
CA PRO A 321 5.53 -7.86 3.92
C PRO A 321 6.70 -7.10 4.55
N ASP A 322 6.44 -6.43 5.67
CA ASP A 322 7.49 -5.79 6.50
C ASP A 322 8.32 -6.78 7.35
N THR A 323 7.84 -8.02 7.51
CA THR A 323 8.54 -9.16 8.12
C THR A 323 8.72 -10.31 7.12
N ILE A 324 9.80 -11.09 7.24
CA ILE A 324 10.06 -12.26 6.38
C ILE A 324 9.68 -13.55 7.13
N GLU A 325 8.44 -13.63 7.61
CA GLU A 325 7.96 -14.82 8.33
C GLU A 325 7.19 -15.76 7.37
N ILE A 326 7.87 -16.29 6.34
CA ILE A 326 7.24 -17.23 5.40
C ILE A 326 7.45 -18.66 5.92
N ALA A 327 6.37 -19.43 5.98
CA ALA A 327 6.42 -20.85 6.30
C ALA A 327 6.43 -21.73 5.04
N TRP A 328 6.89 -22.98 5.19
CA TRP A 328 6.81 -23.98 4.12
C TRP A 328 5.37 -24.19 3.59
N CYS A 329 4.36 -24.00 4.45
CA CYS A 329 2.95 -24.19 4.13
C CYS A 329 2.29 -22.97 3.47
N ASP A 330 2.96 -21.81 3.44
CA ASP A 330 2.46 -20.62 2.74
C ASP A 330 2.65 -20.71 1.22
N TRP A 331 3.46 -21.68 0.76
CA TRP A 331 3.73 -21.96 -0.66
C TRP A 331 3.25 -23.36 -1.04
N CYS A 332 2.10 -23.45 -1.71
CA CYS A 332 1.56 -24.71 -2.21
C CYS A 332 2.55 -25.49 -3.08
N TRP A 333 3.43 -24.80 -3.80
CA TRP A 333 4.41 -25.38 -4.69
C TRP A 333 5.66 -25.91 -3.98
N TYR A 334 5.82 -25.73 -2.66
CA TYR A 334 7.03 -26.06 -1.91
C TYR A 334 7.49 -27.52 -2.09
N ASN A 335 6.54 -28.45 -2.15
CA ASN A 335 6.80 -29.88 -2.30
C ASN A 335 6.65 -30.39 -3.74
N TRP A 336 6.42 -29.51 -4.72
CA TRP A 336 6.22 -29.93 -6.10
C TRP A 336 7.56 -30.42 -6.72
N PRO A 337 7.55 -31.51 -7.50
CA PRO A 337 8.77 -32.13 -8.00
C PRO A 337 9.61 -31.20 -8.89
N GLN A 338 8.98 -30.22 -9.54
CA GLN A 338 9.61 -29.25 -10.42
C GLN A 338 10.67 -28.40 -9.71
N LEU A 339 10.56 -28.18 -8.39
CA LEU A 339 11.56 -27.42 -7.63
C LEU A 339 12.93 -28.12 -7.56
N LYS A 340 12.96 -29.44 -7.75
CA LYS A 340 14.18 -30.26 -7.78
C LYS A 340 14.76 -30.39 -9.20
N VAL A 341 14.12 -29.76 -10.19
CA VAL A 341 14.61 -29.67 -11.56
C VAL A 341 15.40 -28.36 -11.71
N PRO A 342 16.61 -28.38 -12.30
CA PRO A 342 17.35 -27.16 -12.60
C PRO A 342 16.54 -26.19 -13.48
N LEU A 343 16.74 -24.88 -13.28
CA LEU A 343 16.18 -23.86 -14.16
C LEU A 343 16.63 -24.09 -15.61
N SER A 344 15.72 -23.87 -16.55
CA SER A 344 16.08 -23.75 -17.95
C SER A 344 16.99 -22.53 -18.17
N ASP A 345 17.78 -22.52 -19.24
CA ASP A 345 18.61 -21.35 -19.56
C ASP A 345 17.75 -20.10 -19.84
N VAL A 346 16.52 -20.27 -20.34
CA VAL A 346 15.56 -19.18 -20.57
C VAL A 346 15.12 -18.56 -19.24
N ASP A 347 14.66 -19.38 -18.29
CA ASP A 347 14.18 -18.90 -16.98
C ASP A 347 15.32 -18.28 -16.17
N ARG A 348 16.51 -18.89 -16.27
CA ARG A 348 17.73 -18.38 -15.66
C ARG A 348 18.10 -17.01 -16.25
N GLN A 349 18.08 -16.88 -17.59
CA GLN A 349 18.46 -15.63 -18.24
C GLN A 349 17.46 -14.52 -17.94
N TYR A 350 16.17 -14.84 -17.84
CA TYR A 350 15.15 -13.89 -17.38
C TYR A 350 15.55 -13.24 -16.06
N ILE A 351 15.83 -14.04 -15.02
CA ILE A 351 16.21 -13.52 -13.69
C ILE A 351 17.52 -12.74 -13.72
N LEU A 352 18.52 -13.20 -14.47
CA LEU A 352 19.82 -12.53 -14.54
C LEU A 352 19.77 -11.19 -15.31
N ASN A 353 18.74 -10.98 -16.12
CA ASN A 353 18.50 -9.71 -16.81
C ASN A 353 17.73 -8.70 -15.96
N LEU A 354 17.18 -9.10 -14.81
CA LEU A 354 16.50 -8.20 -13.90
C LEU A 354 17.50 -7.35 -13.12
N ASN A 355 17.06 -6.14 -12.75
CA ASN A 355 17.81 -5.27 -11.86
C ASN A 355 16.91 -4.91 -10.67
N VAL A 356 17.23 -5.51 -9.52
CA VAL A 356 16.42 -5.39 -8.30
C VAL A 356 16.18 -3.95 -7.89
N GLU A 357 17.20 -3.08 -7.98
CA GLU A 357 17.06 -1.67 -7.60
C GLU A 357 16.14 -0.91 -8.56
N LEU A 358 16.32 -1.12 -9.86
CA LEU A 358 15.52 -0.45 -10.89
C LEU A 358 14.05 -0.87 -10.79
N GLU A 359 13.79 -2.15 -10.55
CA GLU A 359 12.44 -2.67 -10.37
C GLU A 359 11.77 -2.08 -9.13
N ILE A 360 12.48 -2.01 -7.99
CA ILE A 360 11.97 -1.36 -6.79
C ILE A 360 11.66 0.11 -7.06
N GLN A 361 12.56 0.84 -7.73
CA GLN A 361 12.31 2.24 -8.07
C GLN A 361 11.08 2.39 -8.96
N ASN A 362 10.91 1.52 -9.96
CA ASN A 362 9.74 1.53 -10.83
C ASN A 362 8.44 1.30 -10.04
N VAL A 363 8.42 0.33 -9.12
CA VAL A 363 7.26 0.11 -8.24
C VAL A 363 6.93 1.35 -7.41
N LEU A 364 7.94 2.02 -6.85
CA LEU A 364 7.76 3.21 -6.02
C LEU A 364 7.23 4.44 -6.76
N THR A 365 7.27 4.47 -8.09
CA THR A 365 6.63 5.54 -8.88
C THR A 365 5.10 5.44 -8.89
N HIS A 366 4.56 4.29 -8.51
CA HIS A 366 3.13 3.97 -8.56
C HIS A 366 2.56 3.56 -7.21
N VAL A 367 3.36 2.88 -6.37
CA VAL A 367 2.89 2.26 -5.13
C VAL A 367 3.78 2.68 -3.96
N PRO A 368 3.22 3.29 -2.90
CA PRO A 368 3.98 3.62 -1.71
C PRO A 368 4.26 2.36 -0.87
N LEU A 369 5.51 1.88 -0.91
CA LEU A 369 5.96 0.79 -0.03
C LEU A 369 6.65 1.34 1.24
N ARG A 370 6.28 0.77 2.40
CA ARG A 370 6.94 1.07 3.68
C ARG A 370 8.43 0.69 3.63
N PRO A 371 9.32 1.38 4.37
CA PRO A 371 10.76 1.12 4.31
C PRO A 371 11.17 -0.34 4.56
N ALA A 372 10.52 -1.01 5.52
CA ALA A 372 10.78 -2.42 5.82
C ALA A 372 10.38 -3.34 4.67
N CYS A 373 9.20 -3.15 4.07
CA CYS A 373 8.74 -3.87 2.89
C CYS A 373 9.73 -3.75 1.73
N ARG A 374 10.23 -2.52 1.46
CA ARG A 374 11.24 -2.26 0.41
C ARG A 374 12.53 -3.04 0.65
N ARG A 375 13.01 -3.06 1.91
CA ARG A 375 14.21 -3.83 2.28
C ARG A 375 14.00 -5.32 2.06
N ASN A 376 12.86 -5.86 2.46
CA ASN A 376 12.59 -7.29 2.33
C ASN A 376 12.44 -7.71 0.85
N LEU A 377 11.75 -6.91 0.04
CA LEU A 377 11.68 -7.08 -1.41
C LEU A 377 13.09 -7.08 -2.05
N ARG A 378 13.95 -6.14 -1.62
CA ARG A 378 15.36 -6.07 -2.06
C ARG A 378 16.14 -7.32 -1.67
N VAL A 379 16.06 -7.72 -0.41
CA VAL A 379 16.75 -8.90 0.12
C VAL A 379 16.34 -10.17 -0.65
N ALA A 380 15.04 -10.37 -0.85
CA ALA A 380 14.52 -11.51 -1.58
C ALA A 380 14.95 -11.50 -3.06
N GLY A 381 14.86 -10.36 -3.73
CA GLY A 381 15.36 -10.18 -5.09
C GLY A 381 16.85 -10.54 -5.22
N LEU A 382 17.69 -10.04 -4.31
CA LEU A 382 19.13 -10.32 -4.31
C LEU A 382 19.45 -11.78 -3.99
N LEU A 383 18.69 -12.42 -3.10
CA LEU A 383 18.85 -13.84 -2.79
C LEU A 383 18.56 -14.70 -4.02
N VAL A 384 17.41 -14.47 -4.67
CA VAL A 384 17.00 -15.17 -5.89
C VAL A 384 18.04 -14.95 -7.00
N GLU A 385 18.43 -13.71 -7.27
CA GLU A 385 19.44 -13.39 -8.29
C GLU A 385 20.78 -14.10 -8.04
N LYS A 386 21.28 -14.09 -6.79
CA LYS A 386 22.53 -14.76 -6.41
C LYS A 386 22.42 -16.29 -6.50
N GLY A 387 21.29 -16.84 -6.08
CA GLY A 387 20.99 -18.27 -6.16
C GLY A 387 20.98 -18.76 -7.61
N VAL A 388 20.22 -18.07 -8.46
CA VAL A 388 20.10 -18.38 -9.89
C VAL A 388 21.44 -18.23 -10.62
N ARG A 389 22.23 -17.20 -10.29
CA ARG A 389 23.59 -17.02 -10.85
C ARG A 389 24.48 -18.23 -10.57
N ARG A 390 24.39 -18.79 -9.36
CA ARG A 390 25.13 -19.97 -8.89
C ARG A 390 24.48 -21.31 -9.24
N ARG A 391 23.36 -21.31 -9.98
CA ARG A 391 22.62 -22.52 -10.35
C ARG A 391 22.14 -23.35 -9.15
N VAL A 392 21.84 -22.67 -8.03
CA VAL A 392 21.17 -23.31 -6.87
C VAL A 392 19.77 -23.75 -7.29
N LEU A 393 19.32 -24.93 -6.85
CA LEU A 393 17.95 -25.38 -7.12
C LEU A 393 16.95 -24.46 -6.42
N LEU A 394 15.78 -24.27 -7.03
CA LEU A 394 14.71 -23.48 -6.40
C LEU A 394 14.26 -24.10 -5.07
N TYR A 395 14.31 -25.43 -4.95
CA TYR A 395 14.07 -26.13 -3.69
C TYR A 395 14.99 -25.65 -2.56
N ASP A 396 16.30 -25.58 -2.82
CA ASP A 396 17.27 -25.17 -1.80
C ASP A 396 17.16 -23.68 -1.47
N LEU A 397 16.82 -22.84 -2.47
CA LEU A 397 16.53 -21.43 -2.21
C LEU A 397 15.26 -21.27 -1.36
N ALA A 398 14.20 -22.05 -1.63
CA ALA A 398 12.98 -22.00 -0.84
C ALA A 398 13.24 -22.39 0.63
N ARG A 399 14.06 -23.41 0.87
CA ARG A 399 14.50 -23.82 2.22
C ARG A 399 15.32 -22.75 2.96
N ILE A 400 16.03 -21.88 2.24
CA ILE A 400 16.71 -20.74 2.85
C ILE A 400 15.69 -19.69 3.31
N MET A 401 14.63 -19.48 2.53
CA MET A 401 13.62 -18.44 2.76
C MET A 401 12.54 -18.83 3.77
N CYS A 402 12.13 -20.10 3.78
CA CYS A 402 11.03 -20.58 4.60
C CYS A 402 11.48 -21.05 5.97
N ARG A 403 10.57 -20.93 6.93
CA ARG A 403 10.59 -21.67 8.18
C ARG A 403 10.14 -23.11 7.91
N ASP A 404 11.03 -24.07 8.14
CA ASP A 404 10.68 -25.50 8.15
C ASP A 404 9.88 -25.86 9.42
N ASP A 405 10.22 -25.21 10.54
CA ASP A 405 9.48 -25.24 11.82
C ASP A 405 8.95 -23.84 12.10
N MET A 406 7.64 -23.71 12.32
CA MET A 406 6.92 -22.43 12.48
C MET A 406 7.49 -21.56 13.61
N ASP A 407 8.02 -22.20 14.65
CA ASP A 407 8.57 -21.55 15.84
C ASP A 407 10.04 -21.17 15.68
N THR A 408 10.71 -21.66 14.63
CA THR A 408 12.13 -21.42 14.39
C THR A 408 12.33 -20.48 13.19
N PRO A 409 13.04 -19.33 13.35
CA PRO A 409 13.33 -18.44 12.24
C PRO A 409 14.10 -19.12 11.10
N SER A 410 13.76 -18.77 9.86
CA SER A 410 14.43 -19.27 8.67
C SER A 410 15.90 -18.84 8.60
N THR A 411 16.67 -19.46 7.70
CA THR A 411 18.05 -19.04 7.44
C THR A 411 18.08 -17.58 6.98
N LEU A 412 17.15 -17.17 6.11
CA LEU A 412 17.08 -15.80 5.61
C LEU A 412 16.76 -14.79 6.73
N GLU A 413 15.83 -15.12 7.62
CA GLU A 413 15.49 -14.27 8.76
C GLU A 413 16.70 -14.03 9.67
N ASN A 414 17.43 -15.09 9.99
CA ASN A 414 18.65 -14.98 10.79
C ASN A 414 19.71 -14.11 10.11
N LEU A 415 19.91 -14.28 8.80
CA LEU A 415 20.84 -13.44 8.03
C LEU A 415 20.44 -11.97 8.02
N VAL A 416 19.14 -11.68 7.87
CA VAL A 416 18.62 -10.31 7.92
C VAL A 416 18.78 -9.73 9.33
N HIS A 417 18.48 -10.50 10.37
CA HIS A 417 18.67 -10.07 11.76
C HIS A 417 20.12 -9.69 12.03
N VAL A 418 21.08 -10.56 11.71
CA VAL A 418 22.52 -10.29 11.86
C VAL A 418 22.94 -9.03 11.10
N ALA A 419 22.49 -8.89 9.84
CA ALA A 419 22.81 -7.72 9.03
C ALA A 419 22.23 -6.42 9.61
N MET A 420 21.03 -6.46 10.18
CA MET A 420 20.41 -5.31 10.83
C MET A 420 21.13 -4.92 12.11
N THR A 421 21.52 -5.90 12.95
CA THR A 421 22.31 -5.66 14.17
C THR A 421 23.65 -5.01 13.84
N HIS A 422 24.39 -5.54 12.86
CA HIS A 422 25.65 -4.94 12.41
C HIS A 422 25.48 -3.52 11.86
N ALA A 423 24.40 -3.25 11.12
CA ALA A 423 24.14 -1.91 10.59
C ALA A 423 23.87 -0.88 11.70
N LEU A 424 23.20 -1.29 12.79
CA LEU A 424 22.94 -0.44 13.96
C LEU A 424 24.23 -0.16 14.75
N GLU A 425 25.13 -1.14 14.85
CA GLU A 425 26.44 -0.97 15.50
C GLU A 425 27.34 0.02 14.74
N LEU A 426 27.32 -0.01 13.40
CA LEU A 426 28.09 0.90 12.54
C LEU A 426 27.53 2.33 12.50
N HIS A 427 26.24 2.49 12.77
CA HIS A 427 25.55 3.77 12.76
C HIS A 427 24.68 3.91 14.02
N PRO A 428 25.30 4.14 15.19
CA PRO A 428 24.56 4.27 16.45
C PRO A 428 23.58 5.43 16.32
N VAL A 429 22.29 5.13 16.45
CA VAL A 429 21.25 6.16 16.56
C VAL A 429 21.53 6.93 17.84
N PRO A 430 21.68 8.27 17.82
CA PRO A 430 21.85 9.03 19.04
C PRO A 430 20.65 8.78 19.96
N PRO A 431 20.85 8.67 21.28
CA PRO A 431 19.74 8.45 22.19
C PRO A 431 18.69 9.54 22.01
N PRO A 432 17.38 9.21 22.15
CA PRO A 432 16.35 10.22 22.16
C PRO A 432 16.71 11.27 23.20
N ILE A 433 16.66 12.55 22.82
CA ILE A 433 16.85 13.65 23.75
C ILE A 433 15.77 13.51 24.82
N VAL A 434 16.15 13.07 26.01
CA VAL A 434 15.31 13.09 27.20
C VAL A 434 15.15 14.57 27.56
N VAL A 435 14.01 15.14 27.20
CA VAL A 435 13.62 16.45 27.74
C VAL A 435 13.12 16.18 29.15
N ASP A 436 13.99 16.32 30.15
CA ASP A 436 13.59 16.32 31.55
C ASP A 436 12.63 17.49 31.78
N GLN A 437 11.33 17.20 31.76
CA GLN A 437 10.33 18.10 32.32
C GLN A 437 10.31 17.93 33.84
N VAL A 438 11.12 18.72 34.53
CA VAL A 438 10.86 19.08 35.93
C VAL A 438 11.05 20.59 36.08
N TYR A 439 9.98 21.34 35.89
CA TYR A 439 9.84 22.65 36.53
C TYR A 439 9.25 22.40 37.93
N PRO A 440 9.93 22.79 39.01
CA PRO A 440 9.30 22.81 40.32
C PRO A 440 8.25 23.93 40.36
N SER A 441 7.00 23.56 40.57
CA SER A 441 5.93 24.48 40.92
C SER A 441 6.11 24.96 42.35
N THR A 442 6.67 26.16 42.54
CA THR A 442 6.59 26.88 43.81
C THR A 442 6.09 28.30 43.56
N LEU A 443 4.78 28.50 43.69
CA LEU A 443 4.20 29.79 44.04
C LEU A 443 3.97 29.82 45.55
N PRO A 444 4.40 30.88 46.26
CA PRO A 444 4.37 30.94 47.72
C PRO A 444 2.97 31.28 48.24
N SER A 445 2.49 30.52 49.22
CA SER A 445 1.33 30.87 50.03
C SER A 445 1.72 31.88 51.10
N THR A 446 1.32 33.14 50.92
CA THR A 446 1.21 34.13 51.98
C THR A 446 -0.05 33.86 52.79
N THR A 447 0.05 33.59 54.10
CA THR A 447 -0.29 34.57 55.16
C THR A 447 -0.24 33.97 56.57
N THR A 448 0.40 34.75 57.45
CA THR A 448 0.12 35.01 58.88
C THR A 448 0.40 33.93 59.94
N SER A 449 1.53 34.21 60.60
CA SER A 449 1.85 34.00 62.01
C SER A 449 0.70 34.12 63.01
N THR A 450 0.69 33.18 63.97
CA THR A 450 0.37 33.48 65.36
C THR A 450 1.32 32.69 66.27
N THR A 451 2.18 33.43 66.99
CA THR A 451 3.05 32.96 68.06
C THR A 451 2.26 32.66 69.33
N SER A 452 2.56 31.52 69.98
CA SER A 452 2.73 31.45 71.43
C SER A 452 3.34 30.11 71.87
N TYR A 453 4.61 30.18 72.27
CA TYR A 453 5.24 29.57 73.45
C TYR A 453 4.59 28.36 74.17
N VAL A 454 5.41 27.32 74.35
CA VAL A 454 5.84 26.66 75.62
C VAL A 454 5.86 25.14 75.46
N GLY A 455 7.03 24.53 75.76
CA GLY A 455 7.04 23.35 76.63
C GLY A 455 7.49 22.02 76.06
N SER A 456 8.76 21.71 76.35
CA SER A 456 9.13 20.47 77.06
C SER A 456 9.21 19.14 76.29
N SER A 457 10.47 18.76 76.02
CA SER A 457 11.14 17.51 76.45
C SER A 457 10.47 16.15 76.21
N CYS A 458 11.18 15.29 75.46
CA CYS A 458 11.65 13.93 75.82
C CYS A 458 12.31 13.34 74.55
N VAL A 459 13.63 13.19 74.47
CA VAL A 459 14.46 12.10 75.01
C VAL A 459 13.99 10.72 74.58
N ALA A 460 14.74 10.19 73.60
CA ALA A 460 15.22 8.82 73.40
C ALA A 460 14.28 7.65 73.71
N ILE A 461 14.00 6.83 72.69
CA ILE A 461 14.84 5.67 72.33
C ILE A 461 15.01 5.65 70.81
#